data_AF-A0A1I1A231-F1
#
_entry.id   AF-A0A1I1A231-F1
#
_cell.length_a   1.000
_cell.length_b   1.000
_cell.length_c   1.000
_cell.angle_alpha   90.00
_cell.angle_beta   90.00
_cell.angle_gamma   90.00
#
_symmetry.space_group_name_H-M   'P 1'
#
loop_
_entity.id
_entity.type
_entity.pdbx_description
1 polymer ?
#
loop_
_entity_poly.entity_id
_entity_poly.type
_entity_poly.pdbx_seq_one_letter_code
_entity_poly.pdbx_strand_id
1 'polypeptide(L)'
;MTTDDIWVPPPWEPPIAGTEAEHLLGALGRMRTTLRWKADGLDEAGLRSRISSSRLSLGGLLLHLAMGEDYYLTTKLRGEELVEPWRSLGHDGTDEWEFTTEAFSAAQTYAIFDDAVRRNDARLEGALAEGGLELVAHVDDGNGNHPRLRRLLVDLLEEYARHTGHADLLREAVDGRVGEDPPEDWTPPWLWTRPVQGSAHGLRGAD
;
A
#
# COMPACT_ATOMS: atom_id res chain seq x y z
N MET A 1 -36.46 15.24 14.20
CA MET A 1 -35.33 14.84 13.35
C MET A 1 -34.11 14.91 14.23
N THR A 2 -33.66 13.77 14.73
CA THR A 2 -32.42 13.65 15.51
C THR A 2 -31.25 13.96 14.58
N THR A 3 -30.31 14.77 15.06
CA THR A 3 -29.15 15.30 14.32
C THR A 3 -28.00 14.32 14.15
N ASP A 4 -28.11 13.06 14.57
CA ASP A 4 -26.92 12.29 14.92
C ASP A 4 -26.82 10.97 14.16
N ASP A 5 -26.78 11.04 12.83
CA ASP A 5 -26.18 9.97 12.02
C ASP A 5 -25.40 10.59 10.86
N ILE A 6 -24.40 11.40 11.22
CA ILE A 6 -23.42 11.88 10.25
C ILE A 6 -22.56 10.67 9.90
N TRP A 7 -22.78 10.11 8.71
CA TRP A 7 -21.90 9.08 8.18
C TRP A 7 -20.46 9.60 8.15
N VAL A 8 -19.57 8.91 8.86
CA VAL A 8 -18.14 9.19 8.86
C VAL A 8 -17.50 8.20 7.88
N PRO A 9 -16.88 8.67 6.78
CA PRO A 9 -16.21 7.78 5.85
C PRO A 9 -15.10 6.99 6.56
N PRO A 10 -14.91 5.71 6.23
CA PRO A 10 -13.78 4.97 6.75
C PRO A 10 -12.46 5.59 6.26
N PRO A 11 -11.34 5.37 6.96
CA PRO A 11 -10.08 6.07 6.69
C PRO A 11 -9.46 5.76 5.32
N TRP A 12 -9.94 4.74 4.61
CA TRP A 12 -9.52 4.41 3.25
C TRP A 12 -10.38 5.05 2.16
N GLU A 13 -11.50 5.70 2.50
CA GLU A 13 -12.36 6.30 1.49
C GLU A 13 -11.77 7.64 1.01
N PRO A 14 -11.59 7.84 -0.31
CA PRO A 14 -11.17 9.14 -0.84
C PRO A 14 -12.14 10.26 -0.44
N PRO A 15 -11.67 11.50 -0.23
CA PRO A 15 -12.57 12.60 0.08
C PRO A 15 -13.55 12.85 -1.07
N ILE A 16 -14.82 13.14 -0.75
CA ILE A 16 -15.86 13.45 -1.75
C ILE A 16 -15.54 14.74 -2.53
N ALA A 17 -14.92 15.72 -1.86
CA ALA A 17 -14.56 17.01 -2.43
C ALA A 17 -13.09 17.33 -2.10
N GLY A 18 -12.17 16.58 -2.72
CA GLY A 18 -10.74 16.80 -2.61
C GLY A 18 -10.12 17.53 -3.80
N THR A 19 -8.87 17.94 -3.63
CA THR A 19 -7.94 18.29 -4.71
C THR A 19 -7.56 17.05 -5.52
N GLU A 20 -6.89 17.24 -6.67
CA GLU A 20 -6.36 16.13 -7.47
C GLU A 20 -5.42 15.23 -6.65
N ALA A 21 -4.54 15.82 -5.84
CA ALA A 21 -3.60 15.08 -5.01
C ALA A 21 -4.32 14.25 -3.95
N GLU A 22 -5.31 14.83 -3.28
CA GLU A 22 -6.11 14.13 -2.26
C GLU A 22 -6.89 12.95 -2.85
N HIS A 23 -7.45 13.09 -4.07
CA HIS A 23 -8.11 11.98 -4.73
C HIS A 23 -7.13 10.87 -5.17
N LEU A 24 -5.97 11.22 -5.72
CA LEU A 24 -4.95 10.22 -6.11
C LEU A 24 -4.43 9.44 -4.90
N LEU A 25 -4.10 10.15 -3.81
CA LEU A 25 -3.65 9.51 -2.57
C LEU A 25 -4.75 8.69 -1.91
N GLY A 26 -5.97 9.21 -1.86
CA GLY A 26 -7.12 8.48 -1.33
C GLY A 26 -7.39 7.20 -2.13
N ALA A 27 -7.38 7.27 -3.46
CA ALA A 27 -7.60 6.10 -4.32
C ALA A 27 -6.50 5.04 -4.13
N LEU A 28 -5.23 5.47 -4.08
CA LEU A 28 -4.11 4.58 -3.79
C LEU A 28 -4.23 3.95 -2.38
N GLY A 29 -4.59 4.77 -1.38
CA GLY A 29 -4.85 4.33 0.00
C GLY A 29 -5.96 3.30 0.10
N ARG A 30 -7.05 3.47 -0.67
CA ARG A 30 -8.13 2.48 -0.79
C ARG A 30 -7.64 1.17 -1.37
N MET A 31 -6.91 1.20 -2.48
CA MET A 31 -6.40 -0.04 -3.08
C MET A 31 -5.41 -0.79 -2.18
N ARG A 32 -4.50 -0.07 -1.50
CA ARG A 32 -3.60 -0.65 -0.48
C ARG A 32 -4.39 -1.36 0.62
N THR A 33 -5.40 -0.66 1.14
CA THR A 33 -6.28 -1.15 2.19
C THR A 33 -7.03 -2.40 1.75
N THR A 34 -7.69 -2.35 0.58
CA THR A 34 -8.45 -3.47 0.04
C THR A 34 -7.55 -4.68 -0.19
N LEU A 35 -6.40 -4.53 -0.85
CA LEU A 35 -5.45 -5.63 -1.04
C LEU A 35 -5.04 -6.26 0.30
N ARG A 36 -4.67 -5.43 1.28
CA ARG A 36 -4.22 -5.91 2.58
C ARG A 36 -5.32 -6.69 3.31
N TRP A 37 -6.56 -6.24 3.22
CA TRP A 37 -7.74 -6.93 3.75
C TRP A 37 -8.03 -8.25 3.01
N LYS A 38 -7.88 -8.28 1.68
CA LYS A 38 -8.01 -9.50 0.87
C LYS A 38 -7.01 -10.56 1.26
N ALA A 39 -5.79 -10.17 1.64
CA ALA A 39 -4.81 -11.10 2.16
C ALA A 39 -5.00 -11.46 3.64
N ASP A 40 -5.74 -10.67 4.41
CA ASP A 40 -5.71 -10.69 5.87
C ASP A 40 -6.21 -12.00 6.51
N GLY A 41 -5.57 -12.37 7.63
CA GLY A 41 -5.91 -13.55 8.42
C GLY A 41 -5.51 -14.90 7.80
N LEU A 42 -4.71 -14.90 6.74
CA LEU A 42 -4.18 -16.12 6.13
C LEU A 42 -2.82 -16.50 6.72
N ASP A 43 -2.59 -17.80 6.87
CA ASP A 43 -1.29 -18.38 7.17
C ASP A 43 -0.44 -18.54 5.90
N GLU A 44 0.75 -19.16 6.01
CA GLU A 44 1.62 -19.40 4.87
C GLU A 44 0.95 -20.22 3.77
N ALA A 45 0.12 -21.21 4.13
CA ALA A 45 -0.56 -22.06 3.15
C ALA A 45 -1.60 -21.24 2.37
N GLY A 46 -2.40 -20.42 3.06
CA GLY A 46 -3.36 -19.51 2.43
C GLY A 46 -2.68 -18.48 1.53
N LEU A 47 -1.62 -17.81 2.01
CA LEU A 47 -0.89 -16.82 1.23
C LEU A 47 -0.18 -17.40 -0.01
N ARG A 48 0.17 -18.69 0.04
CA ARG A 48 0.81 -19.41 -1.09
C ARG A 48 -0.19 -20.11 -2.00
N SER A 49 -1.48 -20.14 -1.65
CA SER A 49 -2.52 -20.76 -2.46
C SER A 49 -2.61 -20.11 -3.83
N ARG A 50 -2.85 -20.93 -4.86
CA ARG A 50 -2.93 -20.53 -6.26
C ARG A 50 -4.15 -21.19 -6.91
N ILE A 51 -4.70 -20.52 -7.91
CA ILE A 51 -5.70 -21.12 -8.80
C ILE A 51 -4.99 -21.85 -9.95
N SER A 52 -5.61 -22.90 -10.51
CA SER A 52 -4.96 -23.78 -11.49
C SER A 52 -4.49 -23.07 -12.78
N SER A 53 -5.10 -21.93 -13.12
CA SER A 53 -4.80 -21.15 -14.32
C SER A 53 -3.73 -20.08 -14.13
N SER A 54 -3.25 -19.85 -12.90
CA SER A 54 -2.37 -18.72 -12.59
C SER A 54 -1.27 -19.10 -11.61
N ARG A 55 -0.12 -18.42 -11.76
CA ARG A 55 0.96 -18.48 -10.78
C ARG A 55 0.79 -17.44 -9.67
N LEU A 56 -0.17 -16.54 -9.72
CA LEU A 56 -0.34 -15.53 -8.67
C LEU A 56 -0.82 -16.17 -7.35
N SER A 57 -0.36 -15.62 -6.23
CA SER A 57 -0.87 -15.90 -4.88
C SER A 57 -1.00 -14.61 -4.09
N LEU A 58 -1.86 -14.57 -3.05
CA LEU A 58 -2.06 -13.36 -2.25
C LEU A 58 -0.77 -12.86 -1.60
N GLY A 59 0.05 -13.77 -1.06
CA GLY A 59 1.36 -13.40 -0.54
C GLY A 59 2.29 -12.83 -1.62
N GLY A 60 2.20 -13.33 -2.86
CA GLY A 60 3.02 -12.86 -3.97
C GLY A 60 2.62 -11.46 -4.39
N LEU A 61 1.31 -11.18 -4.41
CA LEU A 61 0.79 -9.84 -4.68
C LEU A 61 1.21 -8.83 -3.61
N LEU A 62 1.20 -9.21 -2.32
CA LEU A 62 1.71 -8.34 -1.25
C LEU A 62 3.18 -7.99 -1.46
N LEU A 63 4.04 -8.97 -1.76
CA LEU A 63 5.47 -8.71 -1.98
C LEU A 63 5.72 -7.89 -3.24
N HIS A 64 5.05 -8.23 -4.34
CA HIS A 64 5.18 -7.52 -5.61
C HIS A 64 4.79 -6.04 -5.47
N LEU A 65 3.65 -5.74 -4.83
CA LEU A 65 3.22 -4.36 -4.66
C LEU A 65 4.06 -3.61 -3.62
N ALA A 66 4.56 -4.27 -2.58
CA ALA A 66 5.53 -3.67 -1.65
C ALA A 66 6.86 -3.31 -2.35
N MET A 67 7.36 -4.18 -3.22
CA MET A 67 8.52 -3.91 -4.06
C MET A 67 8.22 -2.77 -5.04
N GLY A 68 7.06 -2.80 -5.70
CA GLY A 68 6.62 -1.77 -6.64
C GLY A 68 6.58 -0.38 -6.00
N GLU A 69 6.04 -0.25 -4.80
CA GLU A 69 6.05 0.99 -4.01
C GLU A 69 7.46 1.53 -3.82
N ASP A 70 8.36 0.70 -3.28
CA ASP A 70 9.73 1.07 -3.02
C ASP A 70 10.45 1.41 -4.34
N TYR A 71 10.23 0.67 -5.42
CA TYR A 71 10.81 0.95 -6.73
C TYR A 71 10.34 2.29 -7.31
N TYR A 72 9.04 2.58 -7.25
CA TYR A 72 8.50 3.83 -7.79
C TYR A 72 8.98 5.06 -7.00
N LEU A 73 8.97 4.99 -5.66
CA LEU A 73 9.16 6.17 -4.83
C LEU A 73 10.57 6.32 -4.26
N THR A 74 11.36 5.25 -4.22
CA THR A 74 12.80 5.30 -3.90
C THR A 74 13.60 5.42 -5.19
N THR A 75 13.44 4.50 -6.13
CA THR A 75 14.31 4.43 -7.31
C THR A 75 13.84 5.35 -8.44
N LYS A 76 12.61 5.23 -8.94
CA LYS A 76 12.15 6.05 -10.08
C LYS A 76 12.04 7.53 -9.72
N LEU A 77 11.51 7.85 -8.54
CA LEU A 77 11.34 9.22 -8.10
C LEU A 77 12.68 9.88 -7.70
N ARG A 78 13.54 9.20 -6.95
CA ARG A 78 14.73 9.82 -6.32
C ARG A 78 16.08 9.35 -6.85
N GLY A 79 16.14 8.28 -7.63
CA GLY A 79 17.40 7.67 -8.07
C GLY A 79 18.16 6.97 -6.94
N GLU A 80 17.46 6.66 -5.84
CA GLU A 80 18.05 5.96 -4.70
C GLU A 80 18.05 4.45 -4.94
N GLU A 81 19.03 3.76 -4.36
CA GLU A 81 19.03 2.29 -4.33
C GLU A 81 17.82 1.75 -3.57
N LEU A 82 17.31 0.60 -4.01
CA LEU A 82 16.23 -0.10 -3.33
C LEU A 82 16.57 -0.34 -1.84
N VAL A 83 15.52 -0.34 -1.03
CA VAL A 83 15.61 -0.68 0.40
C VAL A 83 15.62 -2.19 0.60
N GLU A 84 15.97 -2.64 1.80
CA GLU A 84 15.79 -4.04 2.19
C GLU A 84 14.30 -4.40 2.31
N PRO A 85 13.88 -5.63 1.95
CA PRO A 85 14.73 -6.76 1.56
C PRO A 85 15.12 -6.80 0.07
N TRP A 86 14.55 -5.91 -0.76
CA TRP A 86 14.67 -5.95 -2.22
C TRP A 86 16.11 -5.81 -2.69
N ARG A 87 16.88 -4.96 -2.00
CA ARG A 87 18.31 -4.79 -2.26
C ARG A 87 19.08 -6.10 -2.17
N SER A 88 18.90 -6.85 -1.08
CA SER A 88 19.65 -8.09 -0.85
C SER A 88 19.11 -9.28 -1.63
N LEU A 89 17.81 -9.31 -1.93
CA LEU A 89 17.24 -10.32 -2.82
C LEU A 89 17.78 -10.18 -4.24
N GLY A 90 17.97 -8.94 -4.70
CA GLY A 90 18.45 -8.64 -6.04
C GLY A 90 17.46 -9.04 -7.13
N HIS A 91 17.71 -8.55 -8.33
CA HIS A 91 16.97 -8.97 -9.52
C HIS A 91 17.63 -10.25 -10.07
N ASP A 92 16.88 -11.34 -10.20
CA ASP A 92 17.42 -12.62 -10.69
C ASP A 92 17.49 -12.70 -12.23
N GLY A 93 17.01 -11.66 -12.93
CA GLY A 93 16.98 -11.58 -14.39
C GLY A 93 15.64 -11.98 -15.00
N THR A 94 14.66 -12.38 -14.18
CA THR A 94 13.30 -12.73 -14.60
C THR A 94 12.30 -11.64 -14.25
N ASP A 95 11.14 -11.63 -14.91
CA ASP A 95 10.03 -10.74 -14.55
C ASP A 95 9.19 -11.29 -13.37
N GLU A 96 9.55 -12.45 -12.80
CA GLU A 96 8.78 -13.13 -11.74
C GLU A 96 9.40 -12.98 -10.34
N TRP A 97 10.64 -12.49 -10.22
CA TRP A 97 11.42 -12.46 -8.97
C TRP A 97 10.65 -11.82 -7.78
N GLU A 98 9.94 -10.75 -8.06
CA GLU A 98 9.10 -9.96 -7.17
C GLU A 98 7.86 -10.68 -6.62
N PHE A 99 7.50 -11.84 -7.18
CA PHE A 99 6.40 -12.69 -6.69
C PHE A 99 6.89 -13.86 -5.80
N THR A 100 8.19 -13.95 -5.53
CA THR A 100 8.79 -15.10 -4.83
C THR A 100 8.50 -15.07 -3.32
N THR A 101 7.39 -15.68 -2.92
CA THR A 101 6.91 -15.74 -1.52
C THR A 101 7.62 -16.75 -0.64
N GLU A 102 8.35 -17.70 -1.22
CA GLU A 102 8.88 -18.87 -0.49
C GLU A 102 9.94 -18.49 0.54
N ALA A 103 10.57 -17.33 0.38
CA ALA A 103 11.60 -16.81 1.29
C ALA A 103 11.05 -16.23 2.61
N PHE A 104 9.73 -16.04 2.73
CA PHE A 104 9.12 -15.32 3.85
C PHE A 104 8.02 -16.14 4.54
N SER A 105 7.95 -16.03 5.87
CA SER A 105 6.78 -16.45 6.66
C SER A 105 5.61 -15.49 6.42
N ALA A 106 4.40 -15.90 6.79
CA ALA A 106 3.21 -15.05 6.64
C ALA A 106 3.38 -13.72 7.40
N ALA A 107 3.89 -13.80 8.64
CA ALA A 107 4.17 -12.62 9.45
C ALA A 107 5.20 -11.68 8.80
N GLN A 108 6.25 -12.22 8.17
CA GLN A 108 7.22 -11.42 7.44
C GLN A 108 6.61 -10.78 6.20
N THR A 109 5.80 -11.52 5.42
CA THR A 109 5.12 -10.98 4.24
C THR A 109 4.21 -9.81 4.59
N TYR A 110 3.40 -9.93 5.64
CA TYR A 110 2.57 -8.81 6.10
C TYR A 110 3.41 -7.63 6.57
N ALA A 111 4.45 -7.88 7.38
CA ALA A 111 5.32 -6.82 7.88
C ALA A 111 6.04 -6.06 6.74
N ILE A 112 6.53 -6.77 5.72
CA ILE A 112 7.16 -6.17 4.54
C ILE A 112 6.19 -5.23 3.83
N PHE A 113 4.95 -5.67 3.58
CA PHE A 113 3.94 -4.84 2.93
C PHE A 113 3.55 -3.64 3.79
N ASP A 114 3.22 -3.86 5.07
CA ASP A 114 2.78 -2.81 5.98
C ASP A 114 3.90 -1.75 6.20
N ASP A 115 5.17 -2.18 6.23
CA ASP A 115 6.34 -1.29 6.32
C ASP A 115 6.60 -0.53 5.03
N ALA A 116 6.43 -1.18 3.86
CA ALA A 116 6.52 -0.50 2.58
C ALA A 116 5.46 0.60 2.46
N VAL A 117 4.19 0.32 2.80
CA VAL A 117 3.13 1.34 2.74
C VAL A 117 3.46 2.53 3.64
N ARG A 118 3.81 2.29 4.91
CA ARG A 118 4.14 3.37 5.86
C ARG A 118 5.33 4.23 5.41
N ARG A 119 6.37 3.58 4.89
CA ARG A 119 7.56 4.29 4.39
C ARG A 119 7.20 5.16 3.18
N ASN A 120 6.37 4.63 2.29
CA ASN A 120 6.03 5.28 1.04
C ASN A 120 4.98 6.38 1.22
N ASP A 121 4.11 6.30 2.22
CA ASP A 121 3.27 7.43 2.67
C ASP A 121 4.15 8.62 3.07
N ALA A 122 5.14 8.41 3.94
CA ALA A 122 6.07 9.47 4.35
C ALA A 122 6.86 10.06 3.16
N ARG A 123 7.25 9.23 2.19
CA ARG A 123 7.92 9.70 0.95
C ARG A 123 6.99 10.54 0.09
N LEU A 124 5.73 10.14 -0.06
CA LEU A 124 4.73 10.88 -0.82
C LEU A 124 4.41 12.23 -0.18
N GLU A 125 4.25 12.27 1.14
CA GLU A 125 4.07 13.52 1.89
C GLU A 125 5.24 14.49 1.63
N GLY A 126 6.48 14.01 1.74
CA GLY A 126 7.68 14.81 1.46
C GLY A 126 7.75 15.29 0.01
N ALA A 127 7.45 14.43 -0.96
CA ALA A 127 7.46 14.75 -2.38
C ALA A 127 6.40 15.81 -2.73
N LEU A 128 5.20 15.70 -2.16
CA LEU A 128 4.12 16.67 -2.35
C LEU A 128 4.44 18.02 -1.71
N ALA A 129 5.07 18.03 -0.53
CA ALA A 129 5.53 19.26 0.10
C ALA A 129 6.64 19.97 -0.71
N GLU A 130 7.49 19.21 -1.40
CA GLU A 130 8.60 19.75 -2.20
C GLU A 130 8.15 20.36 -3.52
N GLY A 131 7.31 19.65 -4.29
CA GLY A 131 6.95 20.07 -5.65
C GLY A 131 5.53 19.73 -6.07
N GLY A 132 4.69 19.26 -5.13
CA GLY A 132 3.35 18.78 -5.43
C GLY A 132 3.37 17.66 -6.48
N LEU A 133 2.27 17.57 -7.23
CA LEU A 133 2.13 16.61 -8.33
C LEU A 133 3.08 16.90 -9.52
N GLU A 134 3.66 18.10 -9.58
CA GLU A 134 4.60 18.53 -10.62
C GLU A 134 6.07 18.26 -10.27
N LEU A 135 6.36 17.60 -9.15
CA LEU A 135 7.73 17.22 -8.82
C LEU A 135 8.31 16.33 -9.92
N VAL A 136 9.49 16.70 -10.43
CA VAL A 136 10.17 15.96 -11.50
C VAL A 136 10.83 14.71 -10.92
N ALA A 137 10.55 13.54 -11.50
CA ALA A 137 11.17 12.28 -11.10
C ALA A 137 12.59 12.14 -11.65
N HIS A 138 13.42 11.35 -10.96
CA HIS A 138 14.78 11.04 -11.39
C HIS A 138 14.82 10.26 -12.71
N VAL A 139 13.96 9.26 -12.89
CA VAL A 139 13.92 8.43 -14.10
C VAL A 139 13.54 9.26 -15.33
N ASP A 140 13.97 8.82 -16.51
CA ASP A 140 13.51 9.35 -17.81
C ASP A 140 13.18 8.22 -18.79
N ASP A 141 12.59 8.57 -19.94
CA ASP A 141 12.20 7.66 -21.01
C ASP A 141 13.35 7.21 -21.94
N GLY A 142 14.60 7.50 -21.58
CA GLY A 142 15.79 7.31 -22.41
C GLY A 142 16.07 8.48 -23.35
N ASN A 143 15.15 9.45 -23.47
CA ASN A 143 15.29 10.66 -24.30
C ASN A 143 15.38 11.94 -23.44
N GLY A 144 15.56 11.81 -22.13
CA GLY A 144 15.58 12.93 -21.20
C GLY A 144 14.20 13.49 -20.85
N ASN A 145 13.10 12.81 -21.22
CA ASN A 145 11.77 13.20 -20.75
C ASN A 145 11.49 12.56 -19.39
N HIS A 146 11.54 13.39 -18.34
CA HIS A 146 11.25 12.94 -16.98
C HIS A 146 9.74 13.00 -16.68
N PRO A 147 9.14 11.92 -16.13
CA PRO A 147 7.77 12.00 -15.64
C PRO A 147 7.67 12.92 -14.42
N ARG A 148 6.47 13.39 -14.14
CA ARG A 148 6.14 14.07 -12.88
C ARG A 148 5.65 13.06 -11.85
N LEU A 149 5.66 13.42 -10.57
CA LEU A 149 5.08 12.60 -9.50
C LEU A 149 3.66 12.14 -9.83
N ARG A 150 2.85 13.02 -10.46
CA ARG A 150 1.53 12.65 -10.97
C ARG A 150 1.53 11.38 -11.80
N ARG A 151 2.46 11.26 -12.77
CA ARG A 151 2.54 10.09 -13.65
C ARG A 151 2.89 8.83 -12.86
N LEU A 152 3.84 8.93 -11.93
CA LEU A 152 4.22 7.81 -11.08
C LEU A 152 3.07 7.33 -10.19
N LEU A 153 2.28 8.25 -9.63
CA LEU A 153 1.10 7.92 -8.82
C LEU A 153 0.00 7.23 -9.64
N VAL A 154 -0.24 7.69 -10.87
CA VAL A 154 -1.21 7.04 -11.77
C VAL A 154 -0.75 5.63 -12.12
N ASP A 155 0.51 5.45 -12.52
CA ASP A 155 1.08 4.15 -12.84
C ASP A 155 0.99 3.19 -11.63
N LEU A 156 1.32 3.66 -10.43
CA LEU A 156 1.23 2.86 -9.21
C LEU A 156 -0.22 2.49 -8.86
N LEU A 157 -1.17 3.43 -9.03
CA LEU A 157 -2.60 3.16 -8.85
C LEU A 157 -3.11 2.09 -9.84
N GLU A 158 -2.68 2.15 -11.10
CA GLU A 158 -3.05 1.16 -12.12
C GLU A 158 -2.55 -0.25 -11.75
N GLU A 159 -1.31 -0.37 -11.25
CA GLU A 159 -0.76 -1.64 -10.77
C GLU A 159 -1.57 -2.19 -9.58
N TYR A 160 -1.85 -1.33 -8.59
CA TYR A 160 -2.68 -1.72 -7.45
C TYR A 160 -4.09 -2.14 -7.85
N ALA A 161 -4.76 -1.38 -8.72
CA ALA A 161 -6.12 -1.67 -9.16
C ALA A 161 -6.19 -3.01 -9.92
N ARG A 162 -5.24 -3.26 -10.82
CA ARG A 162 -5.13 -4.53 -11.55
C ARG A 162 -4.95 -5.71 -10.60
N HIS A 163 -4.03 -5.58 -9.64
CA HIS A 163 -3.72 -6.67 -8.72
C HIS A 163 -4.74 -6.86 -7.59
N THR A 164 -5.49 -5.83 -7.22
CA THR A 164 -6.62 -5.97 -6.30
C THR A 164 -7.72 -6.82 -6.93
N GLY A 165 -8.02 -6.63 -8.22
CA GLY A 165 -8.94 -7.52 -8.95
C GLY A 165 -8.45 -8.98 -9.02
N HIS A 166 -7.14 -9.21 -9.11
CA HIS A 166 -6.59 -10.57 -8.98
C HIS A 166 -6.76 -11.12 -7.54
N ALA A 167 -6.57 -10.27 -6.53
CA ALA A 167 -6.69 -10.65 -5.13
C ALA A 167 -8.13 -11.08 -4.76
N ASP A 168 -9.15 -10.51 -5.41
CA ASP A 168 -10.55 -10.95 -5.25
C ASP A 168 -10.71 -12.43 -5.57
N LEU A 169 -10.30 -12.83 -6.78
CA LEU A 169 -10.44 -14.21 -7.24
C LEU A 169 -9.59 -15.18 -6.43
N LEU A 170 -8.37 -14.75 -6.06
CA LEU A 170 -7.48 -15.56 -5.23
C LEU A 170 -8.05 -15.76 -3.83
N ARG A 171 -8.60 -14.72 -3.21
CA ARG A 171 -9.17 -14.81 -1.87
C ARG A 171 -10.43 -15.67 -1.85
N GLU A 172 -11.33 -15.48 -2.81
CA GLU A 172 -12.51 -16.33 -2.95
C GLU A 172 -12.12 -17.81 -3.12
N ALA A 173 -11.07 -18.11 -3.88
CA ALA A 173 -10.58 -19.48 -4.05
C ALA A 173 -9.94 -20.08 -2.79
N VAL A 174 -9.40 -19.27 -1.87
CA VAL A 174 -8.79 -19.74 -0.61
C VAL A 174 -9.85 -20.17 0.40
N ASP A 175 -10.81 -19.29 0.69
CA ASP A 175 -11.78 -19.50 1.77
C ASP A 175 -13.19 -18.93 1.50
N GLY A 176 -13.44 -18.43 0.29
CA GLY A 176 -14.73 -17.88 -0.11
C GLY A 176 -15.01 -16.44 0.35
N ARG A 177 -14.03 -15.72 0.94
CA ARG A 177 -14.24 -14.30 1.29
C ARG A 177 -14.38 -13.43 0.03
N VAL A 178 -15.45 -12.64 -0.03
CA VAL A 178 -15.81 -11.69 -1.10
C VAL A 178 -16.06 -10.28 -0.54
N GLY A 179 -16.31 -9.30 -1.42
CA GLY A 179 -16.69 -7.91 -1.09
C GLY A 179 -15.76 -6.85 -1.68
N GLU A 180 -16.23 -5.63 -1.90
CA GLU A 180 -15.43 -4.57 -2.54
C GLU A 180 -14.41 -3.93 -1.59
N ASP A 181 -14.81 -3.68 -0.34
CA ASP A 181 -14.03 -2.97 0.67
C ASP A 181 -14.01 -3.73 2.00
N PRO A 182 -13.04 -3.43 2.90
CA PRO A 182 -13.05 -3.96 4.25
C PRO A 182 -14.33 -3.56 5.02
N PRO A 183 -14.74 -4.35 6.02
CA PRO A 183 -15.73 -3.93 7.00
C PRO A 183 -15.35 -2.62 7.69
N GLU A 184 -16.32 -1.80 8.10
CA GLU A 184 -16.07 -0.47 8.71
C GLU A 184 -15.23 -0.52 10.00
N ASP A 185 -15.20 -1.66 10.69
CA ASP A 185 -14.40 -1.88 11.90
C ASP A 185 -12.99 -2.44 11.61
N TRP A 186 -12.67 -2.74 10.35
CA TRP A 186 -11.31 -3.11 9.96
C TRP A 186 -10.42 -1.86 9.94
N THR A 187 -9.16 -1.99 10.35
CA THR A 187 -8.22 -0.85 10.39
C THR A 187 -6.91 -1.24 9.69
N PRO A 188 -6.44 -0.44 8.72
CA PRO A 188 -5.15 -0.69 8.09
C PRO A 188 -4.01 -0.69 9.11
N PRO A 189 -3.12 -1.70 9.11
CA PRO A 189 -2.08 -1.81 10.14
C PRO A 189 -1.11 -0.62 10.21
N TRP A 190 -0.87 0.06 9.08
CA TRP A 190 0.00 1.25 9.02
C TRP A 190 -0.67 2.51 9.59
N LEU A 191 -1.99 2.52 9.78
CA LEU A 191 -2.72 3.61 10.44
C LEU A 191 -2.80 3.46 11.97
N TRP A 192 -2.33 2.33 12.53
CA TRP A 192 -2.12 2.24 13.98
C TRP A 192 -0.99 3.21 14.38
N THR A 193 -1.38 4.40 14.78
CA THR A 193 -0.54 5.22 15.64
C THR A 193 -0.28 4.42 16.92
N ARG A 194 1.00 4.19 17.28
CA ARG A 194 1.34 3.71 18.65
C ARG A 194 0.56 4.61 19.62
N PRO A 195 -0.07 4.05 20.67
CA PRO A 195 -0.77 4.89 21.64
C PRO A 195 0.20 5.95 22.13
N VAL A 196 -0.18 7.22 21.97
CA VAL A 196 0.52 8.37 22.54
C VAL A 196 0.69 8.03 24.02
N GLN A 197 1.93 7.81 24.47
CA GLN A 197 2.21 7.68 25.90
C GLN A 197 1.63 8.92 26.57
N GLY A 198 0.61 8.70 27.40
CA GLY A 198 -0.25 9.74 27.93
C GLY A 198 0.56 10.90 28.51
N SER A 199 0.14 12.11 28.15
CA SER A 199 0.51 13.34 28.83
C SER A 199 0.01 13.29 30.27
N ALA A 200 0.82 12.70 31.15
CA ALA A 200 0.70 12.90 32.58
C ALA A 200 1.26 14.29 32.92
N HIS A 201 0.47 15.34 32.70
CA HIS A 201 0.62 16.59 33.43
C HIS A 201 -0.67 16.87 34.18
N GLY A 202 -0.56 16.64 35.48
CA GLY A 202 -1.64 16.64 36.43
C GLY A 202 -2.27 18.01 36.58
N LEU A 203 -3.60 17.99 36.63
CA LEU A 203 -4.39 19.00 37.28
C LEU A 203 -3.93 19.07 38.74
N ARG A 204 -3.18 20.12 39.11
CA ARG A 204 -3.15 20.58 40.50
C ARG A 204 -4.44 21.34 40.74
N GLY A 205 -5.34 20.70 41.47
CA GLY A 205 -6.47 21.35 42.12
C GLY A 205 -5.98 22.33 43.20
N ALA A 206 -6.84 23.29 43.46
CA ALA A 206 -6.72 24.37 44.43
C ALA A 206 -6.52 23.88 45.87
N ASP A 207 -5.77 24.67 46.63
CA ASP A 207 -6.15 25.23 47.94
C ASP A 207 -5.61 26.66 48.01
#